data_AF-A0A4V0NDI8-F1
#
_entry.id   AF-A0A4V0NDI8-F1
#
_cell.length_a   1.000
_cell.length_b   1.000
_cell.length_c   1.000
_cell.angle_alpha   90.00
_cell.angle_beta   90.00
_cell.angle_gamma   90.00
#
_symmetry.space_group_name_H-M   'P 1'
#
loop_
_entity.id
_entity.type
_entity.pdbx_description
1 polymer ?
#
loop_
_entity_poly.entity_id
_entity_poly.type
_entity_poly.pdbx_seq_one_letter_code
_entity_poly.pdbx_strand_id
1 'polypeptide(L)'
;MDLRDLVRALLSFDALVARQWVADSLRQGILWASIPAPTDLDPVALGVAAGVAELLAARAGQAPPPWTSTVEAAPTPVCLVKAARTMPRLRQLCEQEGPEPLRRRGILAPPEFLKVA
;
A
#
# COMPACT_ATOMS: atom_id res chain seq x y z
N MET A 1 -15.07 -6.58 -2.50
CA MET A 1 -13.80 -6.45 -1.77
C MET A 1 -13.44 -4.98 -1.78
N ASP A 2 -13.30 -4.36 -0.62
CA ASP A 2 -13.09 -2.91 -0.52
C ASP A 2 -11.62 -2.61 -0.24
N LEU A 3 -11.05 -1.60 -0.91
CA LEU A 3 -9.69 -1.12 -0.66
C LEU A 3 -9.53 -0.68 0.81
N ARG A 4 -10.60 -0.21 1.45
CA ARG A 4 -10.62 0.14 2.88
C ARG A 4 -10.26 -1.03 3.79
N ASP A 5 -10.69 -2.25 3.44
CA ASP A 5 -10.41 -3.44 4.23
C ASP A 5 -8.91 -3.77 4.20
N LEU A 6 -8.28 -3.64 3.03
CA LEU A 6 -6.84 -3.79 2.88
C LEU A 6 -6.09 -2.74 3.71
N VAL A 7 -6.47 -1.48 3.60
CA VAL A 7 -5.81 -0.38 4.33
C VAL A 7 -5.88 -0.61 5.84
N ARG A 8 -7.05 -1.02 6.36
CA ARG A 8 -7.22 -1.36 7.78
C ARG A 8 -6.33 -2.52 8.21
N ALA A 9 -6.26 -3.59 7.41
CA ALA A 9 -5.38 -4.72 7.68
C ALA A 9 -3.91 -4.29 7.74
N LEU A 10 -3.47 -3.46 6.79
CA LEU A 10 -2.10 -2.95 6.72
C LEU A 10 -1.74 -2.08 7.93
N LEU A 11 -2.61 -1.13 8.31
CA LEU A 11 -2.39 -0.25 9.45
C LEU A 11 -2.43 -1.01 10.80
N SER A 12 -3.15 -2.15 10.83
CA SER A 12 -3.22 -3.04 12.00
C SER A 12 -2.08 -4.08 12.02
N PHE A 13 -1.18 -4.06 11.02
CA PHE A 13 -0.13 -5.07 10.81
C PHE A 13 -0.67 -6.50 10.62
N ASP A 14 -1.90 -6.65 10.16
CA ASP A 14 -2.50 -7.93 9.83
C ASP A 14 -2.01 -8.39 8.45
N ALA A 15 -0.81 -8.95 8.44
CA ALA A 15 -0.15 -9.41 7.22
C ALA A 15 -0.90 -10.56 6.54
N LEU A 16 -1.64 -11.39 7.28
CA LEU A 16 -2.38 -12.51 6.70
C LEU A 16 -3.58 -11.99 5.91
N VAL A 17 -4.41 -11.13 6.53
CA VAL A 17 -5.58 -10.53 5.86
C VAL A 17 -5.13 -9.70 4.66
N ALA A 18 -4.07 -8.90 4.80
CA ALA A 18 -3.56 -8.10 3.69
C ALA A 18 -3.10 -8.96 2.50
N ARG A 19 -2.40 -10.09 2.76
CA ARG A 19 -1.96 -11.00 1.68
C ARG A 19 -3.12 -11.74 1.05
N GLN A 20 -4.10 -12.18 1.83
CA GLN A 20 -5.31 -12.83 1.32
C GLN A 20 -6.08 -11.89 0.40
N TRP A 21 -6.26 -10.63 0.81
CA TRP A 21 -6.90 -9.59 0.01
C TRP A 21 -6.19 -9.43 -1.33
N VAL A 22 -4.85 -9.31 -1.33
CA VAL A 22 -4.08 -9.16 -2.58
C VAL A 22 -4.22 -10.39 -3.48
N ALA A 23 -4.14 -11.60 -2.91
CA ALA A 23 -4.35 -12.82 -3.69
C ALA A 23 -5.76 -12.87 -4.31
N ASP A 24 -6.78 -12.46 -3.57
CA ASP A 24 -8.15 -12.41 -4.05
C ASP A 24 -8.33 -11.36 -5.14
N SER A 25 -7.70 -10.19 -5.01
CA SER A 25 -7.74 -9.13 -6.02
C SER A 25 -7.16 -9.58 -7.36
N LEU A 26 -6.10 -10.38 -7.31
CA LEU A 26 -5.48 -10.99 -8.51
C LEU A 26 -6.41 -12.03 -9.13
N ARG A 27 -7.00 -12.91 -8.31
CA ARG A 27 -7.97 -13.92 -8.79
C ARG A 27 -9.21 -13.31 -9.43
N GLN A 28 -9.65 -12.16 -8.93
CA GLN A 28 -10.81 -11.43 -9.44
C GLN A 28 -10.49 -10.53 -10.64
N GLY A 29 -9.21 -10.30 -10.96
CA GLY A 29 -8.81 -9.43 -12.07
C GLY A 29 -9.27 -7.98 -11.87
N ILE A 30 -9.12 -7.43 -10.66
CA ILE A 30 -9.59 -6.07 -10.37
C ILE A 30 -8.96 -5.05 -11.34
N LEU A 31 -9.82 -4.18 -11.88
CA LEU A 31 -9.42 -3.03 -12.70
C LEU A 31 -9.05 -1.86 -11.79
N TRP A 32 -7.76 -1.74 -11.47
CA TRP A 32 -7.22 -0.75 -10.55
C TRP A 32 -7.52 0.69 -10.98
N ALA A 33 -7.44 0.98 -12.28
CA ALA A 33 -7.71 2.31 -12.84
C ALA A 33 -9.12 2.84 -12.52
N SER A 34 -10.08 1.94 -12.25
CA SER A 34 -11.48 2.28 -11.99
C SER A 34 -11.88 2.19 -10.51
N ILE A 35 -10.93 1.89 -9.61
CA ILE A 35 -11.24 1.85 -8.18
C ILE A 35 -11.52 3.28 -7.68
N PRO A 36 -12.68 3.54 -7.05
CA PRO A 36 -13.00 4.85 -6.52
C PRO A 36 -12.14 5.20 -5.31
N ALA A 37 -11.92 6.50 -5.09
CA ALA A 37 -11.28 7.00 -3.88
C ALA A 37 -12.13 6.66 -2.64
N PRO A 38 -11.53 6.14 -1.55
CA PRO A 38 -12.24 6.00 -0.28
C PRO A 38 -12.58 7.38 0.30
N THR A 39 -13.84 7.62 0.66
CA THR A 39 -14.31 8.93 1.17
C THR A 39 -14.12 9.13 2.67
N ASP A 40 -14.00 8.04 3.44
CA ASP A 40 -14.05 8.06 4.92
C ASP A 40 -12.73 7.58 5.55
N LEU A 41 -11.60 7.93 4.94
CA LEU A 41 -10.27 7.65 5.48
C LEU A 41 -9.63 8.94 5.99
N ASP A 42 -8.95 8.84 7.13
CA ASP A 42 -8.07 9.92 7.57
C ASP A 42 -6.93 10.13 6.55
N PRO A 43 -6.22 11.28 6.58
CA PRO A 43 -5.19 11.58 5.60
C PRO A 43 -4.05 10.55 5.52
N VAL A 44 -3.71 9.90 6.64
CA VAL A 44 -2.65 8.87 6.68
C VAL A 44 -3.15 7.61 5.98
N ALA A 45 -4.35 7.15 6.31
CA ALA A 45 -4.99 6.00 5.69
C ALA A 45 -5.25 6.23 4.19
N LEU A 46 -5.61 7.45 3.78
CA LEU A 46 -5.77 7.82 2.38
C LEU A 46 -4.44 7.78 1.62
N GLY A 47 -3.35 8.25 2.24
CA GLY A 47 -2.00 8.12 1.69
C GLY A 47 -1.59 6.66 1.48
N VAL A 48 -1.88 5.80 2.45
CA VAL A 48 -1.67 4.35 2.35
C VAL A 48 -2.52 3.74 1.23
N ALA A 49 -3.79 4.10 1.14
CA ALA A 49 -4.69 3.64 0.08
C ALA A 49 -4.14 4.00 -1.31
N ALA A 50 -3.71 5.25 -1.50
CA ALA A 50 -3.14 5.72 -2.76
C ALA A 50 -1.86 4.95 -3.13
N GLY A 51 -0.91 4.85 -2.21
CA GLY A 51 0.36 4.18 -2.47
C GLY A 51 0.20 2.68 -2.75
N VAL A 52 -0.70 2.01 -2.04
CA VAL A 52 -0.96 0.57 -2.23
C VAL A 52 -1.74 0.34 -3.53
N ALA A 53 -2.71 1.17 -3.88
CA ALA A 53 -3.42 1.08 -5.14
C ALA A 53 -2.47 1.28 -6.33
N GLU A 54 -1.55 2.24 -6.25
CA GLU A 54 -0.50 2.45 -7.26
C GLU A 54 0.45 1.25 -7.36
N LEU A 55 0.89 0.71 -6.22
CA LEU A 55 1.75 -0.47 -6.19
C LEU A 55 1.10 -1.69 -6.85
N LEU A 56 -0.16 -1.95 -6.51
CA LEU A 56 -0.88 -3.11 -7.03
C LEU A 56 -1.27 -2.92 -8.50
N ALA A 57 -1.63 -1.70 -8.92
CA ALA A 57 -1.83 -1.36 -10.33
C ALA A 57 -0.57 -1.60 -11.16
N ALA A 58 0.57 -1.09 -10.70
CA ALA A 58 1.86 -1.26 -11.39
C ALA A 58 2.24 -2.74 -11.52
N ARG A 59 2.01 -3.55 -10.48
CA ARG A 59 2.26 -5.00 -10.52
C ARG A 59 1.30 -5.75 -11.44
N ALA A 60 0.07 -5.26 -11.57
CA ALA A 60 -0.91 -5.80 -12.51
C ALA A 60 -0.69 -5.28 -13.95
N GLY A 61 0.32 -4.45 -14.20
CA GLY A 61 0.56 -3.82 -15.51
C GLY A 61 -0.52 -2.81 -15.92
N GLN A 62 -1.25 -2.25 -14.95
CA GLN A 62 -2.34 -1.31 -15.15
C GLN A 62 -1.93 0.11 -14.79
N ALA A 63 -2.65 1.09 -15.35
CA ALA A 63 -2.57 2.47 -14.90
C ALA A 63 -3.10 2.58 -13.45
N PRO A 64 -2.48 3.43 -12.60
CA PRO A 64 -3.01 3.70 -11.27
C PRO A 64 -4.36 4.41 -11.34
N PRO A 65 -5.20 4.33 -10.29
CA PRO A 65 -6.42 5.11 -10.23
C PRO A 65 -6.13 6.62 -10.31
N PRO A 66 -6.87 7.43 -11.09
CA PRO A 66 -6.56 8.86 -11.27
C PRO A 66 -6.50 9.67 -9.97
N TRP A 67 -7.35 9.33 -9.00
CA TRP A 67 -7.41 10.03 -7.72
C TRP A 67 -6.14 9.87 -6.88
N THR A 68 -5.31 8.86 -7.12
CA THR A 68 -4.09 8.70 -6.32
C THR A 68 -3.13 9.87 -6.55
N SER A 69 -3.13 10.45 -7.76
CA SER A 69 -2.30 11.61 -8.12
C SER A 69 -2.60 12.88 -7.31
N THR A 70 -3.81 12.99 -6.74
CA THR A 70 -4.23 14.14 -5.95
C THR A 70 -3.96 13.96 -4.45
N VAL A 71 -3.51 12.78 -4.03
CA VAL A 71 -3.21 12.49 -2.63
C VAL A 71 -1.76 12.86 -2.35
N GLU A 72 -1.53 13.68 -1.33
CA GLU A 72 -0.18 14.08 -0.91
C GLU A 72 0.58 12.94 -0.20
N ALA A 73 1.87 13.15 0.04
CA ALA A 73 2.66 12.26 0.87
C ALA A 73 2.21 12.33 2.34
N ALA A 74 2.41 11.25 3.09
CA ALA A 74 2.12 11.25 4.52
C ALA A 74 3.04 12.24 5.26
N PRO A 75 2.51 13.02 6.22
CA PRO A 75 3.28 14.02 6.95
C PRO A 75 4.35 13.40 7.86
N THR A 76 4.18 12.14 8.23
CA THR A 76 5.18 11.36 8.99
C THR A 76 5.37 9.98 8.36
N PRO A 77 6.58 9.39 8.46
CA PRO A 77 6.83 8.08 7.88
C PRO A 77 5.90 6.98 8.45
N VAL A 78 5.19 6.28 7.57
CA VAL A 78 4.24 5.22 7.95
C VAL A 78 4.88 3.86 7.71
N CYS A 79 5.19 3.12 8.76
CA CYS A 79 5.66 1.73 8.64
C CYS A 79 4.48 0.79 8.44
N LEU A 80 4.46 0.00 7.36
CA LEU A 80 3.46 -1.05 7.14
C LEU A 80 3.90 -2.43 7.67
N VAL A 81 5.13 -2.52 8.17
CA VAL A 81 5.66 -3.70 8.86
C VAL A 81 6.07 -3.30 10.27
N LYS A 82 5.49 -3.94 11.29
CA LYS A 82 5.72 -3.61 12.70
C LYS A 82 7.21 -3.64 13.08
N ALA A 83 7.93 -4.63 12.57
CA ALA A 83 9.36 -4.82 12.85
C ALA A 83 10.25 -3.67 12.35
N ALA A 84 9.86 -2.96 11.28
CA ALA A 84 10.62 -1.83 10.75
C ALA A 84 10.68 -0.65 11.73
N ARG A 85 9.80 -0.62 12.76
CA ARG A 85 9.82 0.40 13.81
C ARG A 85 10.98 0.24 14.79
N THR A 86 11.46 -0.98 14.98
CA THR A 86 12.49 -1.31 16.00
C THR A 86 13.77 -1.88 15.40
N MET A 87 13.75 -2.37 14.16
CA MET A 87 14.90 -2.97 13.49
C MET A 87 15.54 -1.98 12.50
N PRO A 88 16.70 -1.35 12.83
CA PRO A 88 17.29 -0.29 12.01
C PRO A 88 17.64 -0.75 10.59
N ARG A 89 18.17 -1.98 10.44
CA ARG A 89 18.51 -2.54 9.13
C ARG A 89 17.29 -2.72 8.24
N LEU A 90 16.18 -3.19 8.80
CA LEU A 90 14.93 -3.36 8.05
C LEU A 90 14.33 -2.01 7.67
N ARG A 91 14.41 -1.02 8.57
CA ARG A 91 13.98 0.34 8.27
C ARG A 91 14.77 0.93 7.10
N GLN A 92 16.10 0.83 7.16
CA GLN A 92 16.97 1.28 6.08
C GLN A 92 16.63 0.58 4.75
N LEU A 93 16.36 -0.73 4.78
CA LEU A 93 15.92 -1.47 3.60
C LEU A 93 14.61 -0.92 3.03
N CYS A 94 13.62 -0.59 3.88
CA CYS A 94 12.36 0.00 3.43
C CYS A 94 12.56 1.39 2.79
N GLU A 95 13.46 2.20 3.35
CA GLU A 95 13.78 3.54 2.86
C GLU A 95 14.54 3.49 1.51
N GLN A 96 15.46 2.54 1.35
CA GLN A 96 16.35 2.47 0.18
C GLN A 96 15.79 1.63 -0.96
N GLU A 97 15.11 0.52 -0.64
CA GLU A 97 14.68 -0.50 -1.60
C GLU A 97 13.16 -0.76 -1.57
N GLY A 98 12.41 -0.02 -0.76
CA GLY A 98 10.96 -0.13 -0.74
C GLY A 98 10.32 0.22 -2.09
N PRO A 99 9.08 -0.25 -2.35
CA PRO A 99 8.40 0.04 -3.61
C PRO A 99 8.21 1.54 -3.84
N GLU A 100 8.57 2.02 -5.03
CA GLU A 100 8.54 3.47 -5.38
C GLU A 100 7.21 4.17 -5.04
N PRO A 101 6.02 3.58 -5.33
CA PRO A 101 4.76 4.23 -5.04
C PRO A 101 4.52 4.47 -3.54
N LEU A 102 5.09 3.62 -2.69
CA LEU A 102 5.02 3.76 -1.24
C LEU A 102 6.05 4.76 -0.74
N ARG A 103 7.31 4.65 -1.20
CA ARG A 103 8.41 5.51 -0.73
C ARG A 103 8.16 6.99 -1.00
N ARG A 104 7.69 7.34 -2.20
CA ARG A 104 7.40 8.73 -2.58
C ARG A 104 6.34 9.38 -1.69
N ARG A 105 5.55 8.57 -0.98
CA ARG A 105 4.49 8.97 -0.05
C ARG A 105 4.91 8.89 1.41
N GLY A 106 6.18 8.61 1.71
CA GLY A 106 6.66 8.40 3.08
C GLY A 106 6.18 7.08 3.70
N ILE A 107 5.76 6.11 2.90
CA ILE A 107 5.30 4.81 3.37
C ILE A 107 6.45 3.81 3.28
N LEU A 108 6.80 3.22 4.42
CA LEU A 108 7.91 2.29 4.57
C LEU A 108 7.42 0.85 4.54
N ALA A 109 7.85 0.14 3.51
CA ALA A 109 7.62 -1.28 3.32
C ALA A 109 8.81 -1.94 2.61
N PRO A 110 9.11 -3.22 2.87
CA PRO A 110 10.22 -3.92 2.21
C PRO A 110 9.97 -4.12 0.71
N PRO A 111 11.00 -4.37 -0.11
CA PRO A 111 10.88 -4.53 -1.57
C PRO A 111 9.83 -5.56 -2.00
N GLU A 112 9.77 -6.69 -1.28
CA GLU A 112 8.86 -7.79 -1.58
C GLU A 112 7.48 -7.64 -0.92
N PHE A 113 7.18 -6.49 -0.34
CA PHE A 113 5.93 -6.27 0.38
C PHE A 113 4.72 -6.51 -0.52
N LEU A 114 3.74 -7.28 -0.04
CA LEU A 114 2.52 -7.67 -0.78
C LEU A 114 2.78 -8.35 -2.13
N LYS A 115 3.95 -8.94 -2.36
CA LYS A 115 4.10 -9.91 -3.45
C LYS A 115 3.42 -11.21 -3.05
N VAL A 116 2.55 -11.70 -3.92
CA VAL A 116 1.93 -13.02 -3.83
C VAL A 116 2.64 -13.90 -4.86
N ALA A 117 3.03 -15.09 -4.42
CA ALA A 117 3.74 -16.08 -5.25
C ALA A 117 2.76 -16.86 -6.13
#